data_AF-D8P4Q7-F1
#
_entry.id   AF-D8P4Q7-F1
#
_cell.length_a   1.000
_cell.length_b   1.000
_cell.length_c   1.000
_cell.angle_alpha   90.00
_cell.angle_beta   90.00
_cell.angle_gamma   90.00
#
_symmetry.space_group_name_H-M   'P 1'
#
loop_
_entity.id
_entity.type
_entity.pdbx_description
1 polymer ?
#
loop_
_entity_poly.entity_id
_entity_poly.type
_entity_poly.pdbx_seq_one_letter_code
_entity_poly.pdbx_strand_id
1 'polypeptide(L)'
;MQPAPTPTPAAAGWNPISRLKAEELADIPETVTETLANDIRELRNEVKDKGLDYVPVFGYLSLRYKNSHELGKNNQDEVREGKDWLPATLRGHDLDYVMSTQYRGHCQHPGVVAGLSRSEGKSMEGIILKLPVANAEELLARVIRRELLDENDLIHPSARRGQPPAVGQSIPTATGQAAPTSPSKPRSNLMYTTAVRPVTLPDGVTTVKALVFVTNPDSAKSLATVFKDSGGVSAEQLAYFMTSKGNLGGSSIDYWKRFVAICEQAGTPVPPMVRQAIALAEHCDPANADDVLRKLKGAATPRRVWHERKPEPQAGRDGGQTGAPPGSRPKSN
;
A
#
# COMPACT_ATOMS: atom_id res chain seq x y z
N MET A 1 -2.33 10.05 -52.21
CA MET A 1 -2.38 9.50 -50.83
C MET A 1 -2.63 10.66 -49.89
N GLN A 2 -3.79 10.70 -49.24
CA GLN A 2 -4.04 11.68 -48.17
C GLN A 2 -3.19 11.29 -46.95
N PRO A 3 -2.59 12.24 -46.23
CA PRO A 3 -1.98 11.96 -44.95
C PRO A 3 -3.07 11.46 -43.98
N ALA A 4 -2.76 10.40 -43.25
CA ALA A 4 -3.64 9.91 -42.19
C ALA A 4 -3.96 11.05 -41.21
N PRO A 5 -5.21 11.18 -40.73
CA PRO A 5 -5.55 12.18 -39.74
C PRO A 5 -4.67 11.97 -38.50
N THR A 6 -4.03 13.05 -38.06
CA THR A 6 -3.27 13.10 -36.81
C THR A 6 -4.19 12.61 -35.69
N PRO A 7 -3.80 11.63 -34.87
CA PRO A 7 -4.64 11.19 -33.77
C PRO A 7 -4.92 12.39 -32.87
N THR A 8 -6.19 12.80 -32.83
CA THR A 8 -6.66 13.81 -31.91
C THR A 8 -6.37 13.29 -30.50
N PRO A 9 -5.67 14.04 -29.62
CA PRO A 9 -5.53 13.60 -28.26
C PRO A 9 -6.94 13.50 -27.70
N ALA A 10 -7.29 12.35 -27.12
CA ALA A 10 -8.52 12.20 -26.37
C ALA A 10 -8.47 13.20 -25.20
N ALA A 11 -8.94 14.42 -25.46
CA ALA A 11 -9.12 15.50 -24.50
C ALA A 11 -10.37 15.27 -23.63
N ALA A 12 -10.77 14.01 -23.45
CA ALA A 12 -11.71 13.60 -22.42
C ALA A 12 -10.90 13.46 -21.12
N GLY A 13 -11.27 14.23 -20.10
CA GLY A 13 -10.57 14.22 -18.82
C GLY A 13 -10.49 12.80 -18.26
N TRP A 14 -9.27 12.32 -18.01
CA TRP A 14 -9.07 10.99 -17.41
C TRP A 14 -9.86 10.87 -16.11
N ASN A 15 -10.65 9.81 -15.98
CA ASN A 15 -11.33 9.49 -14.73
C ASN A 15 -11.01 8.04 -14.33
N PRO A 16 -9.80 7.77 -13.82
CA PRO A 16 -9.44 6.40 -13.43
C PRO A 16 -10.29 5.88 -12.27
N ILE A 17 -10.90 6.77 -11.47
CA ILE A 17 -11.80 6.39 -10.37
C ILE A 17 -13.06 5.71 -10.92
N SER A 18 -13.59 6.13 -12.07
CA SER A 18 -14.75 5.45 -12.68
C SER A 18 -14.45 4.06 -13.24
N ARG A 19 -13.17 3.66 -13.28
CA ARG A 19 -12.76 2.28 -13.61
C ARG A 19 -12.68 1.37 -12.40
N LEU A 20 -12.79 1.92 -11.18
CA LEU A 20 -12.81 1.17 -9.94
C LEU A 20 -14.24 0.70 -9.65
N LYS A 21 -14.39 -0.51 -9.13
CA LYS A 21 -15.70 -1.06 -8.77
C LYS A 21 -16.20 -0.40 -7.50
N ALA A 22 -17.53 -0.32 -7.34
CA ALA A 22 -18.13 0.28 -6.15
C ALA A 22 -17.70 -0.44 -4.87
N GLU A 23 -17.53 -1.76 -4.92
CA GLU A 23 -17.10 -2.58 -3.79
C GLU A 23 -15.63 -2.30 -3.40
N GLU A 24 -14.78 -1.93 -4.37
CA GLU A 24 -13.38 -1.54 -4.12
C GLU A 24 -13.30 -0.18 -3.39
N LEU A 25 -14.33 0.66 -3.55
CA LEU A 25 -14.40 2.01 -2.99
C LEU A 25 -15.24 2.13 -1.72
N ALA A 26 -16.07 1.13 -1.39
CA ALA A 26 -17.08 1.22 -0.32
C ALA A 26 -16.51 1.58 1.06
N ASP A 27 -15.28 1.18 1.35
CA ASP A 27 -14.60 1.43 2.64
C ASP A 27 -13.47 2.47 2.53
N ILE A 28 -13.42 3.23 1.43
CA ILE A 28 -12.45 4.30 1.24
C ILE A 28 -13.06 5.61 1.75
N PRO A 29 -12.40 6.33 2.69
CA PRO A 29 -12.91 7.62 3.15
C PRO A 29 -13.07 8.61 1.99
N GLU A 30 -14.18 9.35 1.98
CA GLU A 30 -14.47 10.35 0.94
C GLU A 30 -13.32 11.35 0.76
N THR A 31 -12.70 11.79 1.85
CA THR A 31 -11.53 12.69 1.84
C THR A 31 -10.34 12.12 1.06
N VAL A 32 -10.16 10.78 1.06
CA VAL A 32 -9.11 10.12 0.28
C VAL A 32 -9.47 10.12 -1.21
N THR A 33 -10.74 9.85 -1.54
CA THR A 33 -11.24 9.90 -2.91
C THR A 33 -11.17 11.33 -3.49
N GLU A 34 -11.48 12.35 -2.70
CA GLU A 34 -11.32 13.76 -3.07
C GLU A 34 -9.86 14.14 -3.30
N THR A 35 -8.95 13.69 -2.41
CA THR A 35 -7.51 13.91 -2.55
C THR A 35 -6.99 13.29 -3.85
N LEU A 36 -7.35 12.03 -4.10
CA LEU A 36 -7.01 11.33 -5.35
C LEU A 36 -7.54 12.06 -6.58
N ALA A 37 -8.79 12.52 -6.57
CA ALA A 37 -9.37 13.26 -7.68
C ALA A 37 -8.66 14.61 -7.94
N ASN A 38 -8.24 15.30 -6.87
CA ASN A 38 -7.48 16.54 -6.98
C ASN A 38 -6.06 16.29 -7.52
N ASP A 39 -5.38 15.25 -7.03
CA ASP A 39 -4.05 14.84 -7.52
C ASP A 39 -4.11 14.44 -9.01
N ILE A 40 -5.10 13.66 -9.45
CA ILE A 40 -5.28 13.31 -10.87
C ILE A 40 -5.49 14.56 -11.72
N ARG A 41 -6.26 15.54 -11.21
CA ARG A 41 -6.49 16.81 -11.91
C ARG A 41 -5.20 17.62 -12.05
N GLU A 42 -4.42 17.71 -10.97
CA GLU A 42 -3.11 18.39 -10.99
C GLU A 42 -2.15 17.70 -11.97
N LEU A 43 -2.08 16.37 -11.93
CA LEU A 43 -1.25 15.57 -12.83
C LEU A 43 -1.65 15.77 -14.30
N ARG A 44 -2.96 15.84 -14.59
CA ARG A 44 -3.47 16.12 -15.93
C ARG A 44 -3.05 17.51 -16.41
N ASN A 45 -3.11 18.51 -15.53
CA ASN A 45 -2.66 19.85 -15.86
C ASN A 45 -1.17 19.87 -16.17
N GLU A 46 -0.33 19.19 -15.37
CA GLU A 46 1.11 19.05 -15.67
C GLU A 46 1.37 18.45 -17.06
N VAL A 47 0.71 17.32 -17.37
CA VAL A 47 0.88 16.64 -18.67
C VAL A 47 0.47 17.56 -19.82
N LYS A 48 -0.64 18.29 -19.67
CA LYS A 48 -1.12 19.25 -20.66
C LYS A 48 -0.16 20.44 -20.82
N ASP A 49 0.20 21.07 -19.72
CA ASP A 49 0.94 22.34 -19.70
C ASP A 49 2.39 22.15 -20.19
N LYS A 50 2.99 20.98 -19.92
CA LYS A 50 4.33 20.62 -20.42
C LYS A 50 4.32 19.84 -21.73
N GLY A 51 3.15 19.55 -22.30
CA GLY A 51 3.03 18.78 -23.53
C GLY A 51 3.66 17.39 -23.44
N LEU A 52 3.55 16.72 -22.28
CA LEU A 52 4.10 15.38 -22.10
C LEU A 52 3.29 14.35 -22.92
N ASP A 53 3.98 13.42 -23.55
CA ASP A 53 3.37 12.29 -24.27
C ASP A 53 3.07 11.08 -23.37
N TYR A 54 3.31 11.22 -22.06
CA TYR A 54 3.06 10.21 -21.02
C TYR A 54 2.51 10.84 -19.73
N VAL A 55 1.90 9.99 -18.90
CA VAL A 55 1.50 10.32 -17.53
C VAL A 55 2.57 9.82 -16.55
N PRO A 56 3.24 10.71 -15.80
CA PRO A 56 4.32 10.35 -14.88
C PRO A 56 3.81 9.76 -13.56
N VAL A 57 4.27 8.54 -13.23
CA VAL A 57 4.08 7.92 -11.91
C VAL A 57 5.45 7.59 -11.31
N PHE A 58 5.72 8.06 -10.08
CA PHE A 58 6.98 7.78 -9.41
C PHE A 58 6.94 6.43 -8.68
N GLY A 59 7.89 5.56 -9.00
CA GLY A 59 8.08 4.26 -8.38
C GLY A 59 9.41 4.18 -7.64
N TYR A 60 9.37 3.94 -6.32
CA TYR A 60 10.57 3.95 -5.46
C TYR A 60 11.06 2.55 -5.07
N LEU A 61 10.20 1.53 -5.03
CA LEU A 61 10.62 0.13 -4.77
C LEU A 61 10.00 -0.88 -5.73
N SER A 62 8.84 -1.47 -5.39
CA SER A 62 8.23 -2.58 -6.14
C SER A 62 7.98 -2.22 -7.60
N LEU A 63 7.56 -0.96 -7.82
CA LEU A 63 7.36 -0.36 -9.13
C LEU A 63 8.66 -0.15 -9.92
N ARG A 64 9.85 -0.29 -9.32
CA ARG A 64 11.12 -0.24 -10.06
C ARG A 64 11.38 -1.50 -10.90
N TYR A 65 10.85 -2.65 -10.47
CA TYR A 65 11.22 -3.96 -11.07
C TYR A 65 10.05 -4.90 -11.36
N LYS A 66 8.85 -4.57 -10.89
CA LYS A 66 7.61 -5.30 -11.17
C LYS A 66 6.56 -4.27 -11.55
N ASN A 67 6.59 -3.83 -12.79
CA ASN A 67 5.78 -2.70 -13.29
C ASN A 67 5.14 -2.97 -14.67
N SER A 68 5.38 -4.14 -15.27
CA SER A 68 4.83 -4.51 -16.57
C SER A 68 3.31 -4.36 -16.63
N HIS A 69 2.62 -4.84 -15.60
CA HIS A 69 1.16 -4.81 -15.52
C HIS A 69 0.61 -3.37 -15.48
N GLU A 70 1.25 -2.49 -14.71
CA GLU A 70 0.92 -1.07 -14.58
C GLU A 70 1.26 -0.28 -15.85
N LEU A 71 2.23 -0.76 -16.63
CA LEU A 71 2.59 -0.21 -17.94
C LEU A 71 1.78 -0.81 -19.11
N GLY A 72 0.83 -1.70 -18.83
CA GLY A 72 0.02 -2.35 -19.87
C GLY A 72 0.80 -3.36 -20.73
N LYS A 73 1.88 -3.93 -20.20
CA LYS A 73 2.74 -4.94 -20.85
C LYS A 73 2.38 -6.34 -20.37
N ASN A 74 2.67 -7.34 -21.19
CA ASN A 74 2.36 -8.73 -20.84
C ASN A 74 3.34 -9.29 -19.79
N ASN A 75 4.60 -8.86 -19.83
CA ASN A 75 5.66 -9.32 -18.94
C ASN A 75 6.74 -8.25 -18.76
N GLN A 76 7.68 -8.50 -17.85
CA GLN A 76 8.73 -7.54 -17.49
C GLN A 76 9.80 -7.38 -18.58
N ASP A 77 9.98 -8.36 -19.47
CA ASP A 77 10.98 -8.30 -20.56
C ASP A 77 10.59 -7.31 -21.67
N GLU A 78 9.30 -6.96 -21.75
CA GLU A 78 8.79 -5.93 -22.66
C GLU A 78 9.08 -4.49 -22.17
N VAL A 79 9.44 -4.31 -20.90
CA VAL A 79 9.62 -3.00 -20.27
C VAL A 79 11.03 -2.47 -20.56
N ARG A 80 11.12 -1.28 -21.17
CA ARG A 80 12.39 -0.69 -21.60
C ARG A 80 12.66 0.65 -20.93
N GLU A 81 13.88 0.82 -20.44
CA GLU A 81 14.39 2.12 -19.99
C GLU A 81 14.41 3.13 -21.16
N GLY A 82 14.20 4.41 -20.86
CA GLY A 82 14.06 5.50 -21.84
C GLY A 82 12.67 5.57 -22.47
N LYS A 83 12.09 4.40 -22.79
CA LYS A 83 10.77 4.29 -23.41
C LYS A 83 9.65 4.28 -22.37
N ASP A 84 9.64 3.26 -21.52
CA ASP A 84 8.55 2.99 -20.58
C ASP A 84 8.86 3.51 -19.17
N TRP A 85 10.14 3.71 -18.84
CA TRP A 85 10.56 4.34 -17.59
C TRP A 85 11.90 5.06 -17.69
N LEU A 86 12.18 5.96 -16.74
CA LEU A 86 13.45 6.67 -16.58
C LEU A 86 13.86 6.71 -15.11
N PRO A 87 15.15 6.70 -14.75
CA PRO A 87 15.58 7.03 -13.39
C PRO A 87 15.07 8.41 -12.97
N ALA A 88 14.74 8.60 -11.70
CA ALA A 88 14.29 9.88 -11.19
C ALA A 88 14.55 10.02 -9.69
N THR A 89 14.70 11.26 -9.25
CA THR A 89 14.94 11.60 -7.84
C THR A 89 13.77 12.41 -7.28
N LEU A 90 13.20 11.94 -6.17
CA LEU A 90 12.18 12.65 -5.40
C LEU A 90 12.83 13.32 -4.19
N ARG A 91 12.82 14.66 -4.14
CA ARG A 91 13.37 15.42 -3.00
C ARG A 91 12.35 15.58 -1.87
N GLY A 92 12.84 15.81 -0.65
CA GLY A 92 12.03 16.06 0.54
C GLY A 92 11.30 14.82 1.08
N HIS A 93 11.73 13.64 0.67
CA HIS A 93 11.16 12.36 1.08
C HIS A 93 12.27 11.38 1.43
N ASP A 94 12.00 10.50 2.38
CA ASP A 94 12.87 9.42 2.79
C ASP A 94 12.08 8.10 2.86
N LEU A 95 12.81 6.99 2.87
CA LEU A 95 12.24 5.66 2.98
C LEU A 95 11.49 5.51 4.32
N ASP A 96 10.27 5.00 4.24
CA ASP A 96 9.46 4.63 5.39
C ASP A 96 9.07 3.14 5.30
N TYR A 97 8.47 2.60 6.34
CA TYR A 97 8.16 1.17 6.47
C TYR A 97 6.70 0.96 6.84
N VAL A 98 6.01 0.17 6.02
CA VAL A 98 4.58 -0.08 6.15
C VAL A 98 4.32 -1.59 6.16
N MET A 99 3.43 -2.03 7.04
CA MET A 99 3.07 -3.43 7.13
C MET A 99 2.28 -3.88 5.90
N SER A 100 2.54 -5.12 5.47
CA SER A 100 1.83 -5.80 4.39
C SER A 100 1.21 -7.08 4.91
N THR A 101 -0.11 -7.19 4.80
CA THR A 101 -0.90 -8.32 5.29
C THR A 101 -1.48 -9.17 4.17
N GLN A 102 -1.31 -8.77 2.91
CA GLN A 102 -1.71 -9.56 1.75
C GLN A 102 -0.52 -10.05 0.92
N TYR A 103 0.39 -9.14 0.57
CA TYR A 103 1.48 -9.48 -0.35
C TYR A 103 2.66 -10.15 0.33
N ARG A 104 3.16 -9.55 1.40
CA ARG A 104 4.42 -9.97 2.05
C ARG A 104 4.21 -10.57 3.45
N GLY A 105 2.96 -10.67 3.89
CA GLY A 105 2.62 -11.39 5.11
C GLY A 105 1.15 -11.74 5.21
N HIS A 106 0.70 -11.92 6.44
CA HIS A 106 -0.69 -12.20 6.78
C HIS A 106 -1.09 -11.50 8.08
N CYS A 107 -2.37 -11.49 8.42
CA CYS A 107 -2.89 -10.73 9.57
C CYS A 107 -2.29 -11.11 10.94
N GLN A 108 -1.73 -12.31 11.09
CA GLN A 108 -1.10 -12.76 12.34
C GLN A 108 0.42 -12.56 12.37
N HIS A 109 1.04 -12.40 11.21
CA HIS A 109 2.44 -12.07 11.05
C HIS A 109 2.56 -11.21 9.79
N PRO A 110 2.38 -9.89 9.91
CA PRO A 110 2.51 -9.00 8.77
C PRO A 110 3.95 -9.00 8.26
N GLY A 111 4.08 -8.86 6.95
CA GLY A 111 5.34 -8.50 6.31
C GLY A 111 5.57 -7.00 6.38
N VAL A 112 6.67 -6.56 5.77
CA VAL A 112 6.98 -5.14 5.64
C VAL A 112 7.34 -4.80 4.21
N VAL A 113 6.78 -3.70 3.72
CA VAL A 113 7.10 -3.09 2.44
C VAL A 113 7.45 -1.62 2.66
N ALA A 114 7.95 -0.97 1.63
CA ALA A 114 8.37 0.41 1.74
C ALA A 114 7.20 1.36 1.59
N GLY A 115 7.20 2.40 2.41
CA GLY A 115 6.48 3.63 2.18
C GLY A 115 7.42 4.80 1.91
N LEU A 116 6.85 6.01 1.86
CA LEU A 116 7.60 7.26 1.80
C LEU A 116 7.07 8.23 2.85
N SER A 117 7.96 8.79 3.63
CA SER A 117 7.64 9.86 4.58
C SER A 117 8.28 11.16 4.12
N ARG A 118 7.71 12.30 4.52
CA ARG A 118 8.33 13.61 4.28
C ARG A 118 9.56 13.75 5.18
N SER A 119 10.68 14.18 4.60
CA SER A 119 11.93 14.38 5.31
C SER A 119 12.76 15.45 4.61
N GLU A 120 12.93 16.61 5.26
CA GLU A 120 13.66 17.73 4.68
C GLU A 120 15.15 17.40 4.51
N GLY A 121 15.73 17.84 3.39
CA GLY A 121 17.13 17.58 3.05
C GLY A 121 17.43 16.13 2.63
N LYS A 122 16.43 15.24 2.59
CA LYS A 122 16.55 13.88 2.06
C LYS A 122 16.02 13.78 0.63
N SER A 123 16.47 12.75 -0.07
CA SER A 123 15.97 12.36 -1.38
C SER A 123 15.79 10.86 -1.46
N MET A 124 14.79 10.47 -2.25
CA MET A 124 14.56 9.08 -2.62
C MET A 124 14.87 8.89 -4.11
N GLU A 125 15.77 7.95 -4.39
CA GLU A 125 16.02 7.50 -5.75
C GLU A 125 14.96 6.47 -6.19
N GLY A 126 14.45 6.65 -7.40
CA GLY A 126 13.42 5.80 -7.96
C GLY A 126 13.39 5.87 -9.47
N ILE A 127 12.22 5.64 -10.03
CA ILE A 127 11.97 5.77 -11.46
C ILE A 127 10.68 6.54 -11.70
N ILE A 128 10.58 7.15 -12.88
CA ILE A 128 9.32 7.57 -13.46
C ILE A 128 8.85 6.52 -14.43
N LEU A 129 7.69 5.94 -14.15
CA LEU A 129 6.90 5.18 -15.10
C LEU A 129 6.21 6.16 -16.06
N LYS A 130 6.31 5.87 -17.35
CA LYS A 130 5.73 6.66 -18.43
C LYS A 130 4.48 5.96 -18.94
N LEU A 131 3.33 6.20 -18.29
CA LEU A 131 2.07 5.61 -18.74
C LEU A 131 1.63 6.28 -20.05
N PRO A 132 1.34 5.54 -21.12
CA PRO A 132 0.86 6.14 -22.37
C PRO A 132 -0.42 6.96 -22.16
N VAL A 133 -0.44 8.21 -22.64
CA VAL A 133 -1.62 9.10 -22.51
C VAL A 133 -2.89 8.46 -23.08
N ALA A 134 -2.76 7.71 -24.18
CA ALA A 134 -3.87 7.01 -24.83
C ALA A 134 -4.59 6.02 -23.89
N ASN A 135 -3.88 5.44 -22.92
CA ASN A 135 -4.40 4.42 -22.01
C ASN A 135 -4.39 4.89 -20.55
N ALA A 136 -4.19 6.19 -20.30
CA ALA A 136 -3.93 6.74 -18.98
C ALA A 136 -5.00 6.36 -17.94
N GLU A 137 -6.28 6.44 -18.32
CA GLU A 137 -7.39 6.12 -17.43
C GLU A 137 -7.33 4.68 -16.90
N GLU A 138 -7.09 3.72 -17.78
CA GLU A 138 -7.01 2.31 -17.41
C GLU A 138 -5.76 2.02 -16.56
N LEU A 139 -4.61 2.54 -17.00
CA LEU A 139 -3.33 2.25 -16.35
C LEU A 139 -3.21 2.92 -14.98
N LEU A 140 -3.71 4.16 -14.84
CA LEU A 140 -3.81 4.81 -13.53
C LEU A 140 -4.71 4.00 -12.60
N ALA A 141 -5.84 3.46 -13.07
CA ALA A 141 -6.71 2.63 -12.25
C ALA A 141 -6.01 1.34 -11.77
N ARG A 142 -5.11 0.74 -12.57
CA ARG A 142 -4.28 -0.40 -12.15
C ARG A 142 -3.29 -0.01 -11.05
N VAL A 143 -2.60 1.12 -11.22
CA VAL A 143 -1.66 1.64 -10.21
C VAL A 143 -2.41 1.96 -8.90
N ILE A 144 -3.57 2.62 -8.98
CA ILE A 144 -4.39 2.97 -7.81
C ILE A 144 -4.84 1.72 -7.06
N ARG A 145 -5.29 0.67 -7.76
CA ARG A 145 -5.65 -0.60 -7.09
C ARG A 145 -4.49 -1.15 -6.29
N ARG A 146 -3.34 -1.31 -6.96
CA ARG A 146 -2.14 -1.89 -6.36
C ARG A 146 -1.66 -1.15 -5.13
N GLU A 147 -1.53 0.16 -5.24
CA GLU A 147 -0.88 0.95 -4.20
C GLU A 147 -1.89 1.44 -3.13
N LEU A 148 -3.13 1.76 -3.50
CA LEU A 148 -4.12 2.29 -2.55
C LEU A 148 -5.08 1.23 -1.99
N LEU A 149 -5.51 0.25 -2.79
CA LEU A 149 -6.70 -0.55 -2.47
C LEU A 149 -6.39 -1.99 -2.05
N ASP A 150 -5.41 -2.63 -2.67
CA ASP A 150 -5.19 -4.08 -2.50
C ASP A 150 -4.89 -4.42 -1.03
N GLU A 151 -4.18 -3.56 -0.31
CA GLU A 151 -3.89 -3.72 1.12
C GLU A 151 -4.93 -3.04 2.05
N ASN A 152 -6.13 -2.67 1.57
CA ASN A 152 -7.24 -2.20 2.42
C ASN A 152 -8.09 -3.36 2.99
N ASP A 153 -7.44 -4.30 3.67
CA ASP A 153 -7.94 -5.64 3.96
C ASP A 153 -8.37 -5.89 5.41
N LEU A 154 -8.05 -4.94 6.30
CA LEU A 154 -8.40 -5.02 7.70
C LEU A 154 -9.85 -4.58 7.94
N ILE A 155 -10.54 -5.23 8.88
CA ILE A 155 -11.86 -4.79 9.33
C ILE A 155 -11.70 -3.50 10.13
N HIS A 156 -12.43 -2.45 9.74
CA HIS A 156 -12.65 -1.34 10.64
C HIS A 156 -13.54 -1.84 11.78
N PRO A 157 -13.14 -1.69 13.06
CA PRO A 157 -14.06 -1.94 14.14
C PRO A 157 -15.19 -0.94 13.95
N SER A 158 -16.34 -1.44 13.48
CA SER A 158 -17.52 -0.62 13.35
C SER A 158 -17.74 0.00 14.73
N ALA A 159 -17.86 1.32 14.81
CA ALA A 159 -18.41 1.92 16.02
C ALA A 159 -19.72 1.14 16.27
N ARG A 160 -19.78 0.36 17.35
CA ARG A 160 -20.99 -0.38 17.71
C ARG A 160 -22.11 0.65 17.67
N ARG A 161 -22.97 0.54 16.64
CA ARG A 161 -24.21 1.31 16.60
C ARG A 161 -24.90 0.96 17.90
N GLY A 162 -25.03 1.95 18.78
CA GLY A 162 -25.32 1.73 20.19
C GLY A 162 -26.46 0.73 20.34
N GLN A 163 -26.19 -0.41 20.97
CA GLN A 163 -27.25 -1.07 21.70
C GLN A 163 -27.70 -0.03 22.74
N PRO A 164 -28.96 0.42 22.73
CA PRO A 164 -29.45 1.22 23.84
C PRO A 164 -29.18 0.41 25.12
N PRO A 165 -28.67 1.03 26.19
CA PRO A 165 -28.47 0.32 27.43
C PRO A 165 -29.79 -0.32 27.82
N ALA A 166 -29.78 -1.64 28.03
CA ALA A 166 -30.93 -2.33 28.57
C ALA A 166 -31.32 -1.63 29.88
N VAL A 167 -32.53 -1.07 29.91
CA VAL A 167 -33.09 -0.43 31.09
C VAL A 167 -33.09 -1.48 32.21
N GLY A 168 -32.32 -1.24 33.28
CA GLY A 168 -32.44 -2.01 34.52
C GLY A 168 -31.18 -2.66 35.10
N GLN A 169 -29.96 -2.37 34.63
CA GLN A 169 -28.74 -2.83 35.34
C GLN A 169 -28.04 -1.68 36.08
N SER A 170 -28.31 -1.60 37.38
CA SER A 170 -27.58 -0.79 38.35
C SER A 170 -26.12 -1.22 38.43
N ILE A 171 -25.21 -0.29 38.13
CA ILE A 171 -23.74 -0.47 38.23
C ILE A 171 -23.33 -0.36 39.71
N PRO A 172 -22.62 -1.35 40.28
CA PRO A 172 -21.96 -1.16 41.57
C PRO A 172 -20.74 -0.25 41.37
N THR A 173 -20.70 0.86 42.09
CA THR A 173 -19.53 1.74 42.20
C THR A 173 -18.45 1.06 43.03
N ALA A 174 -17.44 0.48 42.36
CA ALA A 174 -16.20 0.04 42.99
C ALA A 174 -14.99 0.71 42.32
N THR A 175 -14.46 1.71 43.02
CA THR A 175 -13.05 2.10 43.16
C THR A 175 -12.10 1.97 41.95
N GLY A 176 -11.64 3.13 41.46
CA GLY A 176 -10.20 3.37 41.28
C GLY A 176 -9.51 2.92 39.99
N GLN A 177 -10.22 2.69 38.89
CA GLN A 177 -9.58 2.60 37.57
C GLN A 177 -9.98 3.80 36.73
N ALA A 178 -8.98 4.59 36.31
CA ALA A 178 -9.16 5.66 35.33
C ALA A 178 -9.92 5.10 34.13
N ALA A 179 -11.08 5.69 33.83
CA ALA A 179 -11.84 5.34 32.65
C ALA A 179 -10.92 5.44 31.43
N PRO A 180 -10.83 4.42 30.57
CA PRO A 180 -10.07 4.54 29.33
C PRO A 180 -10.67 5.70 28.55
N THR A 181 -9.87 6.75 28.35
CA THR A 181 -10.20 7.87 27.47
C THR A 181 -10.73 7.30 26.16
N SER A 182 -11.94 7.68 25.77
CA SER A 182 -12.54 7.31 24.48
C SER A 182 -11.50 7.48 23.37
N PRO A 183 -11.36 6.52 22.43
CA PRO A 183 -10.23 6.54 21.52
C PRO A 183 -10.32 7.73 20.58
N SER A 184 -9.17 8.39 20.42
CA SER A 184 -8.79 9.18 19.25
C SER A 184 -9.34 8.57 17.95
N LYS A 185 -9.73 9.41 16.98
CA LYS A 185 -10.17 9.07 15.61
C LYS A 185 -9.64 7.68 15.16
N PRO A 186 -10.51 6.74 14.74
CA PRO A 186 -10.07 5.42 14.31
C PRO A 186 -9.05 5.57 13.16
N ARG A 187 -7.93 4.86 13.28
CA ARG A 187 -6.84 4.88 12.29
C ARG A 187 -7.31 4.27 10.97
N SER A 188 -6.75 4.76 9.87
CA SER A 188 -7.04 4.29 8.51
C SER A 188 -6.37 2.96 8.22
N ASN A 189 -7.03 2.05 7.51
CA ASN A 189 -6.41 0.79 7.06
C ASN A 189 -5.58 0.96 5.78
N LEU A 190 -5.68 2.13 5.13
CA LEU A 190 -4.91 2.45 3.93
C LEU A 190 -3.44 2.62 4.28
N MET A 191 -2.59 1.93 3.52
CA MET A 191 -1.13 2.06 3.61
C MET A 191 -0.65 3.41 3.12
N TYR A 192 -1.15 3.82 1.95
CA TYR A 192 -0.71 5.02 1.27
C TYR A 192 -1.83 6.03 1.08
N THR A 193 -1.44 7.26 0.81
CA THR A 193 -2.25 8.30 0.18
C THR A 193 -1.54 8.76 -1.09
N THR A 194 -2.27 9.38 -2.00
CA THR A 194 -1.67 9.98 -3.18
C THR A 194 -1.12 11.37 -2.91
N ALA A 195 -0.21 11.78 -3.78
CA ALA A 195 0.32 13.11 -3.87
C ALA A 195 0.88 13.36 -5.27
N VAL A 196 0.72 14.58 -5.79
CA VAL A 196 1.53 15.04 -6.93
C VAL A 196 2.78 15.77 -6.44
N ARG A 197 3.96 15.34 -6.88
CA ARG A 197 5.26 15.90 -6.44
C ARG A 197 6.22 16.16 -7.59
N PRO A 198 7.04 17.22 -7.51
CA PRO A 198 8.13 17.41 -8.45
C PRO A 198 9.19 16.31 -8.28
N VAL A 199 9.60 15.73 -9.39
CA VAL A 199 10.72 14.77 -9.48
C VAL A 199 11.75 15.27 -10.48
N THR A 200 13.02 15.09 -10.16
CA THR A 200 14.14 15.47 -11.05
C THR A 200 14.50 14.28 -11.93
N LEU A 201 14.62 14.51 -13.24
CA LEU A 201 15.02 13.51 -14.24
C LEU A 201 16.56 13.35 -14.28
N PRO A 202 17.11 12.36 -15.02
CA PRO A 202 18.54 12.03 -14.98
C PRO A 202 19.48 13.15 -15.44
N ASP A 203 18.98 14.13 -16.19
CA ASP A 203 19.76 15.31 -16.60
C ASP A 203 20.06 16.27 -15.43
N GLY A 204 19.47 16.04 -14.26
CA GLY A 204 19.65 16.83 -13.05
C GLY A 204 18.98 18.20 -13.08
N VAL A 205 18.32 18.57 -14.20
CA VAL A 205 17.76 19.91 -14.44
C VAL A 205 16.27 19.82 -14.70
N THR A 206 15.83 18.88 -15.53
CA THR A 206 14.43 18.72 -15.88
C THR A 206 13.66 18.19 -14.68
N THR A 207 12.57 18.90 -14.36
CA THR A 207 11.64 18.49 -13.31
C THR A 207 10.25 18.30 -13.92
N VAL A 208 9.60 17.19 -13.60
CA VAL A 208 8.19 16.93 -13.93
C VAL A 208 7.43 16.64 -12.64
N LYS A 209 6.14 17.00 -12.57
CA LYS A 209 5.29 16.55 -11.47
C LYS A 209 4.79 15.14 -11.75
N ALA A 210 4.92 14.25 -10.79
CA ALA A 210 4.50 12.85 -10.88
C ALA A 210 3.51 12.49 -9.79
N LEU A 211 2.64 11.51 -10.08
CA LEU A 211 1.84 10.86 -9.04
C LEU A 211 2.75 10.00 -8.17
N VAL A 212 2.64 10.17 -6.86
CA VAL A 212 3.43 9.46 -5.85
C VAL A 212 2.49 8.88 -4.80
N PHE A 213 2.75 7.65 -4.37
CA PHE A 213 2.08 7.03 -3.23
C PHE A 213 2.99 7.17 -2.00
N VAL A 214 2.57 7.99 -1.05
CA VAL A 214 3.30 8.27 0.20
C VAL A 214 2.61 7.58 1.36
N THR A 215 3.33 7.27 2.43
CA THR A 215 2.73 6.65 3.62
C THR A 215 1.59 7.52 4.12
N ASN A 216 0.42 6.92 4.33
CA ASN A 216 -0.71 7.62 4.91
C ASN A 216 -0.39 7.95 6.38
N PRO A 217 -0.40 9.24 6.79
CA PRO A 217 -0.07 9.62 8.17
C PRO A 217 -1.07 9.06 9.20
N ASP A 218 -2.30 8.80 8.78
CA ASP A 218 -3.34 8.17 9.61
C ASP A 218 -3.29 6.63 9.53
N SER A 219 -2.32 6.05 8.82
CA SER A 219 -2.26 4.61 8.59
C SER A 219 -2.04 3.83 9.88
N ALA A 220 -2.94 2.91 10.15
CA ALA A 220 -2.74 1.83 11.11
C ALA A 220 -1.58 0.91 10.70
N LYS A 221 -1.16 0.94 9.43
CA LYS A 221 -0.10 0.11 8.88
C LYS A 221 1.29 0.74 8.89
N SER A 222 1.41 2.03 9.24
CA SER A 222 2.72 2.70 9.38
C SER A 222 3.48 2.17 10.60
N LEU A 223 4.69 1.62 10.40
CA LEU A 223 5.50 1.10 11.51
C LEU A 223 5.97 2.21 12.46
N ALA A 224 6.31 3.38 11.93
CA ALA A 224 6.64 4.55 12.75
C ALA A 224 5.48 4.90 13.72
N THR A 225 4.24 4.84 13.23
CA THR A 225 3.04 5.13 14.03
C THR A 225 2.69 4.02 15.03
N VAL A 226 3.00 2.77 14.71
CA VAL A 226 2.79 1.61 15.57
C VAL A 226 3.75 1.64 16.75
N PHE A 227 5.04 1.84 16.50
CA PHE A 227 6.06 1.80 17.54
C PHE A 227 6.14 3.09 18.36
N LYS A 228 5.59 4.21 17.86
CA LYS A 228 5.56 5.52 18.56
C LYS A 228 6.95 5.95 19.08
N ASP A 229 7.99 5.47 18.40
CA ASP A 229 9.38 5.63 18.79
C ASP A 229 9.93 6.93 18.20
N SER A 230 10.48 7.80 19.05
CA SER A 230 11.16 9.04 18.63
C SER A 230 12.42 8.80 17.79
N GLY A 231 13.02 7.61 17.86
CA GLY A 231 14.16 7.12 17.09
C GLY A 231 13.80 6.35 15.82
N GLY A 232 12.51 6.16 15.53
CA GLY A 232 12.04 5.44 14.34
C GLY A 232 12.04 3.92 14.49
N VAL A 233 11.95 3.20 13.36
CA VAL A 233 11.94 1.73 13.34
C VAL A 233 13.35 1.19 13.53
N SER A 234 13.58 0.24 14.43
CA SER A 234 14.88 -0.41 14.62
C SER A 234 15.14 -1.51 13.58
N ALA A 235 16.42 -1.92 13.40
CA ALA A 235 16.75 -3.02 12.50
C ALA A 235 16.13 -4.36 12.94
N GLU A 236 16.05 -4.62 14.24
CA GLU A 236 15.42 -5.81 14.83
C GLU A 236 13.91 -5.80 14.62
N GLN A 237 13.27 -4.64 14.81
CA GLN A 237 11.85 -4.45 14.50
C GLN A 237 11.60 -4.74 13.03
N LEU A 238 12.39 -4.15 12.13
CA LEU A 238 12.25 -4.36 10.70
C LEU A 238 12.51 -5.83 10.31
N ALA A 239 13.52 -6.47 10.90
CA ALA A 239 13.86 -7.87 10.68
C ALA A 239 12.69 -8.80 11.04
N TYR A 240 12.01 -8.56 12.16
CA TYR A 240 10.82 -9.32 12.57
C TYR A 240 9.78 -9.41 11.45
N PHE A 241 9.41 -8.28 10.83
CA PHE A 241 8.44 -8.28 9.74
C PHE A 241 9.04 -8.88 8.46
N MET A 242 10.35 -8.75 8.21
CA MET A 242 10.99 -9.38 7.04
C MET A 242 10.94 -10.92 7.08
N THR A 243 10.84 -11.53 8.26
CA THR A 243 10.70 -13.00 8.39
C THR A 243 9.33 -13.54 7.97
N SER A 244 8.35 -12.67 7.75
CA SER A 244 7.01 -13.06 7.30
C SER A 244 6.99 -13.48 5.83
N LYS A 245 5.99 -14.29 5.48
CA LYS A 245 5.68 -14.70 4.11
C LYS A 245 4.20 -14.48 3.81
N GLY A 246 3.91 -13.77 2.72
CA GLY A 246 2.56 -13.58 2.22
C GLY A 246 2.19 -14.59 1.13
N ASN A 247 0.90 -14.82 0.97
CA ASN A 247 0.38 -15.77 -0.02
C ASN A 247 0.46 -15.22 -1.46
N LEU A 248 0.32 -13.90 -1.64
CA LEU A 248 0.25 -13.28 -2.98
C LEU A 248 1.60 -12.78 -3.50
N GLY A 249 2.48 -12.30 -2.63
CA GLY A 249 3.76 -11.70 -3.00
C GLY A 249 4.98 -12.56 -2.64
N GLY A 250 4.83 -13.59 -1.81
CA GLY A 250 5.92 -14.42 -1.32
C GLY A 250 6.60 -13.83 -0.09
N SER A 251 7.88 -14.16 0.11
CA SER A 251 8.62 -13.77 1.31
C SER A 251 8.81 -12.25 1.40
N SER A 252 8.72 -11.70 2.62
CA SER A 252 8.99 -10.28 2.85
C SER A 252 10.48 -9.98 2.72
N ILE A 253 11.38 -10.88 3.11
CA ILE A 253 12.83 -10.66 2.97
C ILE A 253 13.27 -10.58 1.49
N ASP A 254 12.66 -11.38 0.60
CA ASP A 254 13.00 -11.38 -0.83
C ASP A 254 12.68 -10.04 -1.50
N TYR A 255 11.61 -9.37 -1.04
CA TYR A 255 11.25 -8.02 -1.47
C TYR A 255 12.38 -7.03 -1.22
N TRP A 256 12.97 -7.08 -0.03
CA TRP A 256 14.04 -6.17 0.39
C TRP A 256 15.40 -6.54 -0.22
N LYS A 257 15.71 -7.83 -0.34
CA LYS A 257 16.90 -8.30 -1.09
C LYS A 257 16.87 -7.80 -2.53
N ARG A 258 15.69 -7.83 -3.17
CA ARG A 258 15.52 -7.30 -4.52
C ARG A 258 15.75 -5.79 -4.58
N PHE A 259 15.26 -5.04 -3.60
CA PHE A 259 15.55 -3.60 -3.47
C PHE A 259 17.05 -3.33 -3.36
N VAL A 260 17.76 -4.08 -2.51
CA VAL A 260 19.22 -3.95 -2.36
C VAL A 260 19.93 -4.18 -3.69
N ALA A 261 19.63 -5.28 -4.38
CA ALA A 261 20.25 -5.60 -5.67
C ALA A 261 20.02 -4.51 -6.73
N ILE A 262 18.82 -3.93 -6.77
CA ILE A 262 18.49 -2.83 -7.69
C ILE A 262 19.27 -1.57 -7.34
N CYS A 263 19.37 -1.24 -6.05
CA CYS A 263 20.12 -0.08 -5.64
C CYS A 263 21.61 -0.22 -5.96
N GLU A 264 22.19 -1.40 -5.74
CA GLU A 264 23.57 -1.73 -6.10
C GLU A 264 23.80 -1.62 -7.61
N GLN A 265 22.90 -2.20 -8.42
CA GLN A 265 22.99 -2.10 -9.88
C GLN A 265 22.91 -0.66 -10.38
N ALA A 266 22.10 0.18 -9.73
CA ALA A 266 21.93 1.58 -10.08
C ALA A 266 22.98 2.52 -9.44
N GLY A 267 23.88 2.01 -8.60
CA GLY A 267 24.84 2.84 -7.84
C GLY A 267 24.17 3.79 -6.84
N THR A 268 22.96 3.48 -6.39
CA THR A 268 22.18 4.29 -5.44
C THR A 268 22.32 3.77 -4.00
N PRO A 269 22.25 4.65 -2.98
CA PRO A 269 22.45 4.23 -1.60
C PRO A 269 21.32 3.32 -1.10
N VAL A 270 21.69 2.32 -0.32
CA VAL A 270 20.76 1.51 0.49
C VAL A 270 20.88 1.98 1.94
N PRO A 271 19.77 2.33 2.62
CA PRO A 271 19.83 2.66 4.04
C PRO A 271 20.48 1.52 4.85
N PRO A 272 21.51 1.79 5.69
CA PRO A 272 22.24 0.75 6.41
C PRO A 272 21.33 -0.17 7.26
N MET A 273 20.28 0.40 7.83
CA MET A 273 19.26 -0.32 8.60
C MET A 273 18.60 -1.45 7.80
N VAL A 274 18.37 -1.28 6.49
CA VAL A 274 17.78 -2.33 5.64
C VAL A 274 18.74 -3.51 5.52
N ARG A 275 20.04 -3.28 5.35
CA ARG A 275 21.03 -4.36 5.27
C ARG A 275 21.17 -5.09 6.60
N GLN A 276 21.19 -4.35 7.71
CA GLN A 276 21.22 -4.92 9.06
C GLN A 276 19.98 -5.79 9.32
N ALA A 277 18.78 -5.29 8.97
CA ALA A 277 17.55 -6.03 9.12
C ALA A 277 17.50 -7.31 8.26
N ILE A 278 18.00 -7.28 7.03
CA ILE A 278 18.12 -8.48 6.18
C ILE A 278 19.04 -9.49 6.86
N ALA A 279 20.24 -9.08 7.27
CA ALA A 279 21.21 -9.97 7.91
C ALA A 279 20.63 -10.62 9.18
N LEU A 280 19.91 -9.86 10.00
CA LEU A 280 19.19 -10.39 11.16
C LEU A 280 18.12 -11.40 10.74
N ALA A 281 17.26 -11.03 9.78
CA ALA A 281 16.14 -11.87 9.34
C ALA A 281 16.60 -13.20 8.70
N GLU A 282 17.76 -13.25 8.04
CA GLU A 282 18.32 -14.48 7.46
C GLU A 282 18.72 -15.52 8.51
N HIS A 283 19.12 -15.08 9.69
CA HIS A 283 19.59 -15.96 10.77
C HIS A 283 18.51 -16.23 11.82
N CYS A 284 17.31 -15.66 11.64
CA CYS A 284 16.20 -15.83 12.56
C CYS A 284 15.24 -16.91 12.06
N ASP A 285 15.13 -18.00 12.80
CA ASP A 285 13.99 -18.90 12.70
C ASP A 285 12.81 -18.29 13.46
N PRO A 286 11.67 -17.94 12.82
CA PRO A 286 10.50 -17.38 13.50
C PRO A 286 9.96 -18.26 14.64
N ALA A 287 10.14 -19.58 14.55
CA ALA A 287 9.72 -20.53 15.58
C ALA A 287 10.65 -20.52 16.80
N ASN A 288 11.92 -20.17 16.60
CA ASN A 288 12.97 -20.11 17.62
C ASN A 288 13.47 -18.68 17.86
N ALA A 289 12.72 -17.67 17.39
CA ALA A 289 13.17 -16.30 17.35
C ALA A 289 13.61 -15.85 18.75
N ASP A 290 14.79 -15.23 18.81
CA ASP A 290 15.41 -14.75 20.05
C ASP A 290 14.40 -14.04 20.95
N ASP A 291 14.69 -14.00 22.25
CA ASP A 291 13.88 -13.32 23.25
C ASP A 291 13.48 -11.88 22.82
N VAL A 292 14.31 -11.21 22.02
CA VAL A 292 14.05 -9.88 21.45
C VAL A 292 12.93 -9.91 20.41
N LEU A 293 12.97 -10.80 19.42
CA LEU A 293 11.93 -10.92 18.39
C LEU A 293 10.62 -11.48 18.96
N ARG A 294 10.70 -12.35 19.98
CA ARG A 294 9.52 -12.83 20.72
C ARG A 294 8.85 -11.71 21.51
N LYS A 295 9.61 -10.79 22.11
CA LYS A 295 9.09 -9.57 22.75
C LYS A 295 8.43 -8.64 21.72
N LEU A 296 8.97 -8.56 20.51
CA LEU A 296 8.42 -7.75 19.42
C LEU A 296 7.10 -8.30 18.87
N LYS A 297 6.87 -9.62 18.86
CA LYS A 297 5.55 -10.22 18.52
C LYS A 297 4.40 -9.61 19.35
N GLY A 298 4.64 -9.32 20.64
CA GLY A 298 3.64 -8.71 21.52
C GLY A 298 3.43 -7.20 21.31
N ALA A 299 4.44 -6.49 20.80
CA ALA A 299 4.41 -5.05 20.52
C ALA A 299 3.93 -4.72 19.09
N ALA A 300 4.26 -5.56 18.12
CA ALA A 300 3.90 -5.45 16.71
C ALA A 300 2.46 -5.92 16.41
N THR A 301 1.78 -6.55 17.37
CA THR A 301 0.37 -6.97 17.25
C THR A 301 -0.52 -6.04 18.09
N PRO A 302 -0.94 -4.86 17.59
CA PRO A 302 -1.86 -4.02 18.32
C PRO A 302 -3.17 -4.76 18.52
N ARG A 303 -3.51 -4.86 19.80
CA ARG A 303 -4.60 -5.68 20.30
C ARG A 303 -5.93 -5.18 19.73
N ARG A 304 -6.78 -6.14 19.33
CA ARG A 304 -8.20 -6.02 18.95
C ARG A 304 -8.58 -5.56 17.55
N VAL A 305 -7.74 -4.83 16.80
CA VAL A 305 -8.15 -4.31 15.47
C VAL A 305 -7.78 -5.26 14.33
N TRP A 306 -6.80 -6.15 14.55
CA TRP A 306 -6.05 -6.82 13.47
C TRP A 306 -6.36 -8.30 13.26
N HIS A 307 -7.20 -8.90 14.11
CA HIS A 307 -7.49 -10.34 14.04
C HIS A 307 -8.67 -10.69 13.12
N GLU A 308 -9.31 -9.69 12.52
CA GLU A 308 -10.51 -9.88 11.71
C GLU A 308 -10.24 -9.31 10.30
N ARG A 309 -10.16 -10.21 9.30
CA ARG A 309 -10.04 -9.88 7.87
C ARG A 309 -11.43 -9.63 7.30
N LYS A 310 -11.58 -8.68 6.37
CA LYS A 310 -12.84 -8.55 5.62
C LYS A 310 -13.15 -9.88 4.92
N PRO A 311 -14.40 -10.37 4.94
CA PRO A 311 -14.78 -11.53 4.16
C PRO A 311 -14.46 -11.30 2.68
N GLU A 312 -13.81 -12.26 2.03
CA GLU A 312 -13.65 -12.20 0.58
C GLU A 312 -15.04 -12.28 -0.08
N PRO A 313 -15.36 -11.44 -1.07
CA PRO A 313 -16.59 -11.60 -1.84
C PRO A 313 -16.56 -12.98 -2.49
N GLN A 314 -17.53 -13.83 -2.16
CA GLN A 314 -17.69 -15.11 -2.85
C GLN A 314 -17.96 -14.81 -4.32
N ALA A 315 -17.02 -15.20 -5.20
CA ALA A 315 -17.27 -15.24 -6.63
C ALA A 315 -18.47 -16.16 -6.86
N GLY A 316 -19.51 -15.63 -7.51
CA GLY A 316 -20.80 -16.28 -7.69
C GLY A 316 -20.68 -17.74 -8.13
N ARG A 317 -21.06 -18.64 -7.23
CA ARG A 317 -21.60 -19.96 -7.59
C ARG A 317 -23.11 -19.90 -7.41
N ASP A 318 -23.77 -19.16 -8.29
CA ASP A 318 -25.14 -19.48 -8.65
C ASP A 318 -25.08 -20.46 -9.83
N GLY A 319 -25.26 -21.73 -9.47
CA GLY A 319 -25.58 -22.83 -10.38
C GLY A 319 -26.49 -23.75 -9.58
N GLY A 320 -27.78 -23.45 -9.59
CA GLY A 320 -28.75 -24.02 -8.67
C GLY A 320 -29.00 -25.52 -8.83
N GLN A 321 -29.58 -26.11 -7.79
CA GLN A 321 -30.78 -26.94 -7.93
C GLN A 321 -31.46 -27.14 -6.55
N THR A 322 -32.70 -26.66 -6.49
CA THR A 322 -33.89 -27.25 -5.86
C THR A 322 -33.79 -27.82 -4.43
N GLY A 323 -34.56 -27.21 -3.52
CA GLY A 323 -34.59 -27.56 -2.11
C GLY A 323 -35.38 -28.82 -1.72
N ALA A 324 -35.32 -29.11 -0.42
CA ALA A 324 -36.33 -29.84 0.35
C ALA A 324 -36.25 -29.40 1.83
N PRO A 325 -37.36 -29.46 2.61
CA PRO A 325 -37.51 -28.82 3.92
C PRO A 325 -36.95 -29.67 5.09
N PRO A 326 -36.96 -29.15 6.34
CA PRO A 326 -36.21 -29.71 7.44
C PRO A 326 -36.92 -30.90 8.10
N GLY A 327 -36.16 -31.96 8.40
CA GLY A 327 -36.52 -32.94 9.41
C GLY A 327 -36.38 -34.39 8.99
N SER A 328 -35.28 -35.02 9.40
CA SER A 328 -35.28 -36.36 10.03
C SER A 328 -33.84 -36.79 10.34
N ARG A 329 -33.50 -36.90 11.64
CA ARG A 329 -32.43 -37.80 12.12
C ARG A 329 -32.73 -39.23 11.63
N PRO A 330 -31.72 -40.07 11.35
CA PRO A 330 -31.26 -40.97 12.42
C PRO A 330 -29.78 -41.38 12.42
N LYS A 331 -29.33 -41.63 13.67
CA LYS A 331 -28.39 -42.62 14.23
C LYS A 331 -27.03 -42.96 13.58
N SER A 332 -26.07 -42.96 14.51
CA SER A 332 -24.77 -43.64 14.56
C SER A 332 -24.73 -45.05 13.98
N ASN A 333 -23.61 -45.36 13.34
CA ASN A 333 -22.73 -46.47 13.70
C ASN A 333 -21.30 -45.94 13.75
#